data_AF-A0A6I0EXF7-F1
#
_entry.id   AF-A0A6I0EXF7-F1
#
_cell.length_a   1.000
_cell.length_b   1.000
_cell.length_c   1.000
_cell.angle_alpha   90.00
_cell.angle_beta   90.00
_cell.angle_gamma   90.00
#
_symmetry.space_group_name_H-M   'P 1'
#
loop_
_entity.id
_entity.type
_entity.pdbx_description
1 polymer ?
#
loop_
_entity_poly.entity_id
_entity_poly.type
_entity_poly.pdbx_seq_one_letter_code
_entity_poly.pdbx_strand_id
1 'polypeptide(L)'
;MLMSIVETSKAGNVSISDDVIMAILSQSISECYGLVAMAPKDLLEGLNLKISEKGRKKGIAIQSHDDFSVTVDLHVIVAYGVRIPEVARTVMERAKIAIETQLGIQVREVNINVHGIKVPKG
;
A
#
# COMPACT_ATOMS: atom_id res chain seq x y z
N MET A 1 3.31 -17.63 -4.72
CA MET A 1 4.47 -17.28 -5.56
C MET A 1 4.83 -15.85 -5.18
N LEU A 2 6.07 -15.59 -4.75
CA LEU A 2 6.52 -14.24 -4.40
C LEU A 2 6.65 -13.45 -5.71
N MET A 3 5.89 -12.37 -5.85
CA MET A 3 6.07 -11.41 -6.94
C MET A 3 7.11 -10.38 -6.50
N SER A 4 7.92 -9.96 -7.46
CA SER A 4 9.01 -9.03 -7.25
C SER A 4 9.19 -8.20 -8.51
N ILE A 5 9.51 -6.93 -8.35
CA ILE A 5 9.85 -6.03 -9.43
C ILE A 5 11.35 -6.15 -9.73
N VAL A 6 11.71 -6.28 -11.00
CA VAL A 6 13.09 -6.55 -11.43
C VAL A 6 13.57 -5.45 -12.36
N GLU A 7 14.70 -4.84 -12.03
CA GLU A 7 15.47 -3.96 -12.93
C GLU A 7 16.70 -4.72 -13.45
N THR A 8 16.96 -4.65 -14.75
CA THR A 8 18.11 -5.31 -15.39
C THR A 8 19.09 -4.26 -15.89
N SER A 9 20.34 -4.32 -15.42
CA SER A 9 21.43 -3.42 -15.84
C SER A 9 22.65 -4.22 -16.31
N LYS A 10 23.66 -3.53 -16.89
CA LYS A 10 24.95 -4.16 -17.26
C LYS A 10 25.70 -4.75 -16.06
N ALA A 11 25.40 -4.32 -14.84
CA ALA A 11 26.01 -4.82 -13.61
C ALA A 11 25.26 -6.02 -12.99
N GLY A 12 24.11 -6.42 -13.56
CA GLY A 12 23.26 -7.51 -13.07
C GLY A 12 21.81 -7.08 -12.85
N ASN A 13 21.04 -7.97 -12.22
CA ASN A 13 19.61 -7.78 -11.95
C ASN A 13 19.39 -7.43 -10.48
N VAL A 14 18.63 -6.36 -10.23
CA VAL A 14 18.13 -5.99 -8.90
C VAL A 14 16.67 -6.39 -8.83
N SER A 15 16.29 -7.15 -7.80
CA SER A 15 14.92 -7.60 -7.60
C SER A 15 14.43 -7.17 -6.22
N ILE A 16 13.32 -6.45 -6.17
CA ILE A 16 12.69 -5.99 -4.92
C ILE A 16 11.40 -6.78 -4.73
N SER A 17 11.30 -7.51 -3.64
CA SER A 17 10.09 -8.28 -3.32
C SER A 17 8.95 -7.38 -2.87
N ASP A 18 7.71 -7.76 -3.21
CA ASP A 18 6.50 -7.08 -2.72
C ASP A 18 6.48 -6.96 -1.18
N ASP A 19 7.03 -7.94 -0.46
CA ASP A 19 7.09 -7.92 1.01
C ASP A 19 7.87 -6.73 1.56
N VAL A 20 8.93 -6.30 0.86
CA VAL A 20 9.75 -5.13 1.22
C VAL A 20 8.96 -3.85 0.97
N ILE A 21 8.31 -3.75 -0.20
CA ILE A 21 7.46 -2.60 -0.54
C ILE A 21 6.31 -2.47 0.49
N MET A 22 5.64 -3.57 0.80
CA MET A 22 4.59 -3.62 1.82
C MET A 22 5.10 -3.23 3.20
N ALA A 23 6.30 -3.66 3.60
CA ALA A 23 6.87 -3.29 4.90
C ALA A 23 7.13 -1.79 4.99
N ILE A 24 7.73 -1.19 3.96
CA ILE A 24 7.98 0.25 3.88
C ILE A 24 6.67 1.04 3.89
N LEU A 25 5.67 0.60 3.12
CA LEU A 25 4.35 1.23 3.10
C LEU A 25 3.68 1.16 4.47
N SER A 26 3.58 -0.03 5.07
CA SER A 26 2.99 -0.21 6.41
C SER A 26 3.61 0.71 7.45
N GLN A 27 4.94 0.83 7.44
CA GLN A 27 5.65 1.71 8.36
C GLN A 27 5.43 3.20 8.05
N SER A 28 5.45 3.57 6.77
CA SER A 28 5.43 4.98 6.37
C SER A 28 4.06 5.61 6.57
N ILE A 29 2.99 4.83 6.41
CA ILE A 29 1.61 5.34 6.48
C ILE A 29 0.95 5.11 7.84
N SER A 30 1.51 4.27 8.72
CA SER A 30 0.95 4.04 10.06
C SER A 30 0.91 5.29 10.94
N GLU A 31 1.69 6.32 10.57
CA GLU A 31 1.77 7.60 11.26
C GLU A 31 0.81 8.65 10.68
N CYS A 32 0.08 8.34 9.60
CA CYS A 32 -0.86 9.28 8.99
C CYS A 32 -2.08 9.51 9.90
N TYR A 33 -2.27 10.76 10.32
CA TYR A 33 -3.41 11.16 11.14
C TYR A 33 -4.74 10.80 10.45
N GLY A 34 -5.65 10.18 11.21
CA GLY A 34 -6.95 9.74 10.72
C GLY A 34 -6.97 8.37 10.04
N LEU A 35 -5.81 7.75 9.79
CA LEU A 35 -5.70 6.34 9.44
C LEU A 35 -5.66 5.51 10.73
N VAL A 36 -6.66 4.65 10.93
CA VAL A 36 -6.78 3.87 12.18
C VAL A 36 -6.18 2.50 12.03
N ALA A 37 -6.45 1.85 10.91
CA ALA A 37 -5.95 0.53 10.61
C ALA A 37 -5.97 0.31 9.09
N MET A 38 -5.10 -0.58 8.64
CA MET A 38 -5.31 -1.25 7.35
C MET A 38 -6.46 -2.25 7.50
N ALA A 39 -7.20 -2.49 6.42
CA ALA A 39 -8.37 -3.35 6.45
C ALA A 39 -7.98 -4.81 6.83
N PRO A 40 -8.68 -5.43 7.79
CA PRO A 40 -8.40 -6.80 8.21
C PRO A 40 -8.66 -7.80 7.08
N LYS A 41 -7.93 -8.92 7.14
CA LYS A 41 -7.98 -10.03 6.17
C LYS A 41 -9.42 -10.46 5.85
N ASP A 42 -10.28 -10.51 6.86
CA ASP A 42 -11.68 -10.96 6.77
C ASP A 42 -12.56 -10.08 5.87
N LEU A 43 -12.31 -8.76 5.82
CA LEU A 43 -13.04 -7.83 4.95
C LEU A 43 -12.62 -7.95 3.47
N LEU A 44 -11.40 -8.43 3.23
CA LEU A 44 -10.87 -8.62 1.87
C LEU A 44 -11.22 -9.99 1.30
N GLU A 45 -11.85 -10.88 2.08
CA GLU A 45 -12.10 -12.26 1.64
C GLU A 45 -13.23 -12.42 0.63
N GLY A 46 -14.21 -11.52 0.66
CA GLY A 46 -15.30 -11.47 -0.31
C GLY A 46 -14.94 -10.75 -1.62
N LEU A 47 -13.75 -10.17 -1.73
CA LEU A 47 -13.30 -9.43 -2.90
C LEU A 47 -12.37 -10.32 -3.74
N ASN A 48 -12.72 -10.56 -5.01
CA ASN A 48 -11.92 -11.33 -5.99
C ASN A 48 -10.62 -10.60 -6.43
N LEU A 49 -9.93 -9.96 -5.49
CA LEU A 49 -8.68 -9.25 -5.75
C LEU A 49 -7.53 -10.25 -5.81
N LYS A 50 -6.69 -10.17 -6.86
CA LYS A 50 -5.45 -10.96 -6.98
C LYS A 50 -4.39 -10.37 -6.04
N ILE A 51 -4.50 -10.65 -4.75
CA ILE A 51 -3.58 -10.18 -3.70
C ILE A 51 -2.83 -11.38 -3.13
N SER A 52 -1.53 -11.22 -2.86
CA SER A 52 -0.76 -12.22 -2.12
C SER A 52 -1.35 -12.46 -0.72
N GLU A 53 -1.18 -13.66 -0.16
CA GLU A 53 -1.74 -13.99 1.16
C GLU A 53 -1.22 -13.05 2.28
N LYS A 54 0.00 -12.52 2.10
CA LYS A 54 0.62 -11.52 2.99
C LYS A 54 0.04 -10.11 2.76
N GLY A 55 -0.19 -9.71 1.51
CA GLY A 55 -0.87 -8.45 1.19
C GLY A 55 -2.30 -8.39 1.74
N ARG A 56 -2.98 -9.54 1.76
CA ARG A 56 -4.32 -9.69 2.36
C ARG A 56 -4.31 -9.47 3.88
N LYS A 57 -3.22 -9.83 4.59
CA LYS A 57 -3.07 -9.55 6.03
C LYS A 57 -2.76 -8.08 6.33
N LYS A 58 -2.16 -7.38 5.38
CA LYS A 58 -1.76 -5.97 5.51
C LYS A 58 -2.72 -4.99 4.84
N GLY A 59 -3.73 -5.45 4.11
CA GLY A 59 -4.59 -4.56 3.33
C GLY A 59 -3.86 -3.77 2.24
N ILE A 60 -2.81 -4.35 1.66
CA ILE A 60 -2.00 -3.74 0.59
C ILE A 60 -1.99 -4.70 -0.60
N ALA A 61 -2.38 -4.22 -1.77
CA ALA A 61 -2.12 -4.89 -3.04
C ALA A 61 -1.09 -4.10 -3.84
N ILE A 62 -0.18 -4.83 -4.49
CA ILE A 62 0.87 -4.26 -5.33
C ILE A 62 0.76 -4.90 -6.69
N GLN A 63 0.79 -4.08 -7.73
CA GLN A 63 0.92 -4.51 -9.10
C GLN A 63 2.22 -3.92 -9.66
N SER A 64 3.18 -4.79 -9.97
CA SER A 64 4.41 -4.42 -10.68
C SER A 64 4.15 -4.33 -12.18
N HIS A 65 4.84 -3.41 -12.84
CA HIS A 65 4.81 -3.21 -14.28
C HIS A 65 6.20 -3.41 -14.90
N ASP A 66 6.24 -3.61 -16.22
CA ASP A 66 7.48 -3.95 -16.94
C ASP A 66 8.51 -2.81 -17.00
N ASP A 67 8.10 -1.56 -16.73
CA ASP A 67 8.93 -0.34 -16.79
C ASP A 67 9.52 0.06 -15.43
N PHE A 68 9.76 -0.92 -14.56
CA PHE A 68 10.24 -0.69 -13.20
C PHE A 68 9.36 0.31 -12.41
N SER A 69 8.04 0.14 -12.53
CA SER A 69 7.06 0.93 -11.80
C SER A 69 6.02 0.06 -11.10
N VAL A 70 5.30 0.64 -10.13
CA VAL A 70 4.24 -0.04 -9.36
C VAL A 70 2.95 0.78 -9.29
N THR A 71 1.84 0.06 -9.23
CA THR A 71 0.54 0.55 -8.74
C THR A 71 0.26 -0.05 -7.37
N VAL A 72 -0.23 0.76 -6.44
CA VAL A 72 -0.49 0.34 -5.06
C VAL A 72 -1.96 0.58 -4.71
N ASP A 73 -2.65 -0.46 -4.26
CA ASP A 73 -3.97 -0.33 -3.66
C ASP A 73 -3.88 -0.52 -2.15
N LEU A 74 -4.31 0.51 -1.42
CA LEU A 74 -4.37 0.52 0.04
C LEU A 74 -5.82 0.39 0.49
N HIS A 75 -6.09 -0.63 1.30
CA HIS A 75 -7.38 -0.88 1.90
C HIS A 75 -7.34 -0.43 3.36
N VAL A 76 -8.16 0.56 3.69
CA VAL A 76 -8.00 1.31 4.96
C VAL A 76 -9.31 1.45 5.72
N ILE A 77 -9.18 1.62 7.03
CA ILE A 77 -10.22 2.04 7.96
C ILE A 77 -9.81 3.41 8.51
N VAL A 78 -10.70 4.39 8.39
CA VAL A 78 -10.45 5.77 8.81
C VAL A 78 -11.17 6.08 10.12
N ALA A 79 -10.69 7.09 10.86
CA ALA A 79 -11.33 7.53 12.09
C ALA A 79 -12.65 8.26 11.81
N TYR A 80 -13.62 8.13 12.72
CA TYR A 80 -14.81 8.98 12.68
C TYR A 80 -14.44 10.46 12.89
N GLY A 81 -15.14 11.36 12.20
CA GLY A 81 -14.97 12.80 12.35
C GLY A 81 -13.83 13.41 11.53
N VAL A 82 -13.14 12.63 10.68
CA VAL A 82 -12.10 13.14 9.77
C VAL A 82 -12.65 13.38 8.37
N ARG A 83 -12.00 14.29 7.62
CA ARG A 83 -12.30 14.50 6.20
C ARG A 83 -11.59 13.43 5.39
N ILE A 84 -12.35 12.41 4.94
CA ILE A 84 -11.80 11.25 4.20
C ILE A 84 -10.90 11.67 3.02
N PRO A 85 -11.27 12.66 2.17
CA PRO A 85 -10.41 13.06 1.05
C PRO A 85 -9.05 13.62 1.51
N GLU A 86 -9.02 14.29 2.67
CA GLU A 86 -7.80 14.88 3.22
C GLU A 86 -6.86 13.80 3.77
N VAL A 87 -7.41 12.84 4.50
CA VAL A 87 -6.66 11.67 4.99
C VAL A 87 -6.15 10.84 3.81
N ALA A 88 -7.01 10.55 2.82
CA ALA A 88 -6.63 9.80 1.63
C ALA A 88 -5.50 10.49 0.88
N ARG A 89 -5.57 11.81 0.67
CA ARG A 89 -4.50 12.57 0.00
C ARG A 89 -3.17 12.46 0.74
N THR A 90 -3.19 12.65 2.06
CA THR A 90 -1.98 12.52 2.89
C THR A 90 -1.38 11.11 2.80
N VAL A 91 -2.22 10.07 2.85
CA VAL A 91 -1.76 8.67 2.73
C VAL A 91 -1.18 8.40 1.35
N MET A 92 -1.83 8.87 0.26
CA MET A 92 -1.33 8.74 -1.11
C MET A 92 0.05 9.37 -1.29
N GLU A 93 0.20 10.63 -0.83
CA GLU A 93 1.46 11.37 -0.89
C GLU A 93 2.57 10.64 -0.13
N ARG A 94 2.26 10.19 1.09
CA ARG A 94 3.22 9.50 1.96
C ARG A 94 3.66 8.16 1.39
N ALA A 95 2.73 7.39 0.84
CA ALA A 95 3.01 6.12 0.19
C ALA A 95 3.92 6.29 -1.04
N LYS A 96 3.59 7.27 -1.90
CA LYS A 96 4.38 7.60 -3.08
C LYS A 96 5.81 7.98 -2.72
N ILE A 97 5.97 8.96 -1.82
CA ILE A 97 7.28 9.44 -1.38
C ILE A 97 8.11 8.30 -0.78
N ALA A 98 7.50 7.45 0.05
CA ALA A 98 8.20 6.35 0.69
C ALA A 98 8.80 5.36 -0.34
N ILE A 99 8.02 4.97 -1.35
CA ILE A 99 8.49 4.04 -2.38
C ILE A 99 9.53 4.71 -3.27
N GLU A 100 9.24 5.89 -3.82
CA GLU A 100 10.13 6.55 -4.76
C GLU A 100 11.47 6.93 -4.11
N THR A 101 11.45 7.40 -2.86
CA THR A 101 12.66 7.86 -2.16
C THR A 101 13.49 6.72 -1.59
N GLN A 102 12.86 5.69 -1.02
CA GLN A 102 13.60 4.61 -0.35
C GLN A 102 13.99 3.47 -1.29
N LEU A 103 13.18 3.23 -2.33
CA LEU A 103 13.38 2.09 -3.24
C LEU A 103 13.76 2.51 -4.66
N GLY A 104 13.63 3.79 -5.02
CA GLY A 104 13.91 4.26 -6.38
C GLY A 104 12.94 3.74 -7.44
N ILE A 105 11.81 3.15 -7.03
CA ILE A 105 10.79 2.61 -7.92
C ILE A 105 9.78 3.71 -8.26
N GLN A 106 9.41 3.88 -9.53
CA GLN A 106 8.36 4.82 -9.91
C GLN A 106 6.98 4.34 -9.46
N VAL A 107 6.16 5.25 -8.93
CA VAL A 107 4.78 4.94 -8.54
C VAL A 107 3.82 5.55 -9.56
N ARG A 108 3.12 4.70 -10.33
CA ARG A 108 2.13 5.16 -11.31
C ARG A 108 0.90 5.71 -10.63
N GLU A 109 0.34 4.93 -9.71
CA GLU A 109 -0.93 5.23 -9.04
C GLU A 109 -0.92 4.69 -7.61
N VAL A 110 -1.55 5.44 -6.70
CA VAL A 110 -1.86 5.00 -5.34
C VAL A 110 -3.36 5.14 -5.12
N ASN A 111 -4.04 4.03 -4.95
CA ASN A 111 -5.49 3.98 -4.76
C ASN A 111 -5.81 3.77 -3.28
N ILE A 112 -6.69 4.60 -2.73
CA ILE A 112 -7.17 4.46 -1.35
C ILE A 112 -8.60 3.93 -1.36
N ASN A 113 -8.77 2.72 -0.87
CA ASN A 113 -10.04 2.02 -0.74
C ASN A 113 -10.48 2.06 0.73
N VAL A 114 -11.43 2.93 1.04
CA VAL A 114 -11.96 3.08 2.40
C VAL A 114 -13.08 2.08 2.63
N HIS A 115 -12.84 1.09 3.49
CA HIS A 115 -13.79 0.01 3.77
C HIS A 115 -14.60 0.21 5.04
N GLY A 116 -14.25 1.20 5.86
CA GLY A 116 -14.99 1.45 7.08
C GLY A 116 -14.51 2.68 7.83
N ILE A 117 -15.33 3.08 8.78
CA ILE A 117 -15.06 4.17 9.71
C ILE A 117 -15.05 3.58 11.12
N LYS A 118 -14.00 3.85 11.91
CA LYS A 118 -13.93 3.45 13.32
C LYS A 118 -14.24 4.63 14.23
N VAL A 119 -15.23 4.45 15.09
CA VAL A 119 -15.52 5.40 16.17
C VAL A 119 -14.57 5.11 17.34
N PRO A 120 -13.81 6.10 17.85
CA PRO A 120 -13.03 5.92 19.07
C PRO A 120 -13.94 5.49 20.21
N LYS A 121 -13.53 4.47 20.97
CA LYS A 121 -14.21 4.14 22.23
C LYS A 121 -13.74 5.18 23.24
N GLY A 122 -14.68 6.00 23.72
CA GLY A 122 -14.47 6.87 24.88
C GLY A 122 -14.23 6.08 26.15
#